data_AF-A0A840IM09-F1
#
_entry.id   AF-A0A840IM09-F1
#
_cell.length_a   1.000
_cell.length_b   1.000
_cell.length_c   1.000
_cell.angle_alpha   90.00
_cell.angle_beta   90.00
_cell.angle_gamma   90.00
#
_symmetry.space_group_name_H-M   'P 1'
#
loop_
_entity.id
_entity.type
_entity.pdbx_description
1 polymer ?
#
loop_
_entity_poly.entity_id
_entity_poly.type
_entity_poly.pdbx_seq_one_letter_code
_entity_poly.pdbx_strand_id
1 'polypeptide(L)' 'MSTEAATTPQPTEPPTAPCSVVWCSGRPYVLETGTGRHRWVGRDGRGRPEALRTAELKRRGWSHRRAS' A
#
# COMPACT_ATOMS: atom_id res chain seq x y z
N MET A 1 -13.40 -22.83 -17.49
CA MET A 1 -13.97 -22.02 -16.38
C MET A 1 -13.15 -20.75 -16.29
N SER A 2 -13.63 -19.67 -16.89
CA SER A 2 -12.94 -18.38 -16.89
C SER A 2 -13.46 -17.58 -15.70
N THR A 3 -12.63 -17.40 -14.67
CA THR A 3 -12.98 -16.63 -13.49
C THR A 3 -13.08 -15.16 -13.89
N GLU A 4 -14.30 -14.66 -13.94
CA GLU A 4 -14.61 -13.25 -14.08
C GLU A 4 -13.95 -12.50 -12.90
N ALA A 5 -12.92 -11.71 -13.19
CA ALA A 5 -12.29 -10.85 -12.20
C ALA A 5 -13.31 -9.77 -11.83
N ALA A 6 -14.11 -10.03 -10.79
CA ALA A 6 -15.03 -9.07 -10.22
C ALA A 6 -14.23 -7.80 -9.91
N THR A 7 -14.45 -6.76 -10.72
CA THR A 7 -13.83 -5.45 -10.56
C THR A 7 -14.52 -4.79 -9.37
N THR A 8 -14.13 -5.22 -8.16
CA THR A 8 -14.44 -4.46 -6.96
C THR A 8 -13.74 -3.11 -7.14
N PRO A 9 -14.43 -1.97 -6.99
CA PRO A 9 -13.79 -0.68 -7.13
C PRO A 9 -12.62 -0.64 -6.15
N GLN A 10 -11.40 -0.67 -6.68
CA GLN A 10 -10.23 -0.56 -5.82
C GLN A 10 -10.27 0.84 -5.23
N PRO A 11 -10.21 0.97 -3.89
CA PRO A 11 -10.21 2.28 -3.27
C PRO A 11 -9.06 3.12 -3.85
N THR A 12 -9.38 4.32 -4.33
CA THR A 12 -8.38 5.26 -4.85
C THR A 12 -7.52 5.84 -3.73
N GLU A 13 -8.02 5.80 -2.50
CA GLU A 13 -7.38 6.35 -1.30
C GLU A 13 -6.91 5.25 -0.35
N PRO A 14 -5.63 5.25 0.04
CA PRO A 14 -5.14 4.27 0.99
C PRO A 14 -5.70 4.54 2.39
N PRO A 15 -5.81 3.50 3.24
CA PRO A 15 -6.38 3.65 4.58
C PRO A 15 -5.64 4.68 5.41
N THR A 16 -6.38 5.40 6.26
CA THR A 16 -5.81 6.39 7.17
C THR A 16 -5.70 5.90 8.61
N ALA A 17 -6.28 4.74 8.91
CA ALA A 17 -6.22 4.14 10.24
C ALA A 17 -4.77 3.72 10.59
N PRO A 18 -4.28 4.03 11.81
CA PRO A 18 -2.92 3.69 12.22
C PRO A 18 -2.67 2.19 12.12
N CYS A 19 -1.42 1.81 11.80
CA CYS A 19 -1.00 0.42 11.64
C CYS A 19 -1.72 -0.34 10.50
N SER A 20 -2.43 0.36 9.60
CA SER A 20 -2.98 -0.25 8.39
C SER A 20 -1.89 -0.83 7.52
N VAL A 21 -2.17 -1.95 6.84
CA VAL A 21 -1.23 -2.58 5.90
C VAL A 21 -1.80 -2.55 4.49
N VAL A 22 -0.95 -2.16 3.54
CA VAL A 22 -1.21 -2.21 2.10
C VAL A 22 -0.07 -2.90 1.37
N TRP A 23 -0.33 -3.31 0.15
CA TRP A 23 0.65 -3.90 -0.76
C TRP A 23 0.95 -2.92 -1.88
N CYS A 24 2.23 -2.68 -2.14
CA CYS A 24 2.70 -1.87 -3.26
C CYS A 24 3.85 -2.62 -3.93
N SER A 25 3.75 -2.85 -5.24
CA SER A 25 4.75 -3.60 -6.01
C SER A 25 5.08 -4.99 -5.41
N GLY A 26 4.07 -5.67 -4.86
CA GLY A 26 4.21 -7.00 -4.23
C GLY A 26 4.84 -6.98 -2.83
N ARG A 27 5.01 -5.81 -2.20
CA ARG A 27 5.65 -5.65 -0.89
C ARG A 27 4.72 -4.98 0.13
N PRO A 28 4.82 -5.33 1.43
CA PRO A 28 3.95 -4.77 2.44
C PRO A 28 4.47 -3.40 2.87
N TYR A 29 3.54 -2.48 3.09
CA TYR A 29 3.79 -1.18 3.70
C TYR A 29 2.80 -0.96 4.84
N VAL A 30 3.29 -0.51 5.99
CA VAL A 30 2.49 -0.21 7.18
C VAL A 30 2.33 1.30 7.30
N LEU A 31 1.12 1.76 7.62
CA LEU A 31 0.90 3.16 7.95
C LEU A 31 1.41 3.45 9.36
N GLU A 32 2.44 4.28 9.42
CA GLU A 32 2.93 4.89 10.65
C GLU A 32 2.37 6.31 10.77
N THR A 33 1.67 6.58 11.87
CA THR A 33 1.14 7.89 12.23
C THR A 33 1.94 8.44 13.41
N GLY A 34 2.88 9.34 13.14
CA GLY A 34 3.70 10.01 14.15
C GLY A 34 3.54 11.53 14.15
N THR A 35 4.25 12.21 15.05
CA THR A 35 4.30 13.67 15.21
C THR A 35 4.94 14.34 13.98
N GLY A 36 4.23 14.42 12.86
CA GLY A 36 4.62 15.30 11.76
C GLY A 36 4.14 14.91 10.36
N ARG A 37 3.80 13.65 10.07
CA ARG A 37 3.14 13.20 8.81
C ARG A 37 2.89 11.69 8.80
N HIS A 38 1.80 11.28 8.16
CA HIS A 38 1.51 9.88 7.84
C HIS A 38 2.53 9.37 6.82
N ARG A 39 3.17 8.23 7.10
CA ARG A 39 4.11 7.57 6.19
C ARG A 39 3.78 6.09 6.06
N TRP A 40 4.02 5.56 4.88
CA TRP A 40 3.93 4.15 4.58
C TRP A 40 5.33 3.54 4.63
N VAL A 41 5.60 2.75 5.65
CA VAL A 41 6.93 2.19 5.92
C VAL A 41 6.97 0.73 5.49
N GLY A 42 7.98 0.38 4.71
CA GLY A 42 8.17 -0.94 4.15
C GLY A 42 9.60 -1.17 3.70
N ARG A 43 9.77 -2.02 2.68
CA ARG A 43 11.08 -2.27 2.06
C ARG A 43 11.00 -2.12 0.55
N ASP A 44 12.06 -1.56 -0.02
CA ASP A 44 12.22 -1.43 -1.47
C ASP A 44 12.48 -2.78 -2.14
N GLY A 45 12.69 -2.78 -3.46
CA GLY A 45 13.06 -3.93 -4.29
C GLY A 45 14.28 -4.72 -3.79
N ARG A 46 15.22 -4.04 -3.14
CA ARG A 46 16.51 -4.57 -2.66
C ARG A 46 16.49 -4.94 -1.18
N GLY A 47 15.34 -4.81 -0.52
CA GLY A 47 15.18 -5.12 0.89
C GLY A 47 15.63 -4.01 1.85
N ARG A 48 15.95 -2.82 1.33
CA ARG A 48 16.30 -1.65 2.14
C ARG A 48 15.04 -1.01 2.72
N PRO A 49 15.09 -0.43 3.94
CA PRO A 49 13.97 0.34 4.47
C PRO A 49 13.55 1.48 3.53
N GLU A 50 12.26 1.62 3.28
CA GLU A 50 11.68 2.67 2.44
C GLU A 50 10.45 3.29 3.14
N ALA A 51 10.31 4.61 3.05
CA ALA A 51 9.15 5.33 3.55
C ALA A 51 8.52 6.13 2.41
N LEU A 52 7.24 5.87 2.14
CA LEU A 52 6.47 6.52 1.10
C LEU A 52 5.44 7.48 1.69
N ARG A 53 5.18 8.58 1.00
CA ARG A 53 4.00 9.41 1.22
C ARG A 53 2.79 8.79 0.55
N THR A 54 1.59 9.15 1.00
CA THR A 54 0.32 8.74 0.37
C THR A 54 0.30 8.99 -1.15
N ALA A 55 0.83 10.13 -1.61
CA ALA A 55 0.89 10.45 -3.04
C ALA A 55 1.81 9.51 -3.84
N GLU A 56 2.93 9.08 -3.25
CA GLU A 56 3.84 8.11 -3.88
C GLU A 56 3.22 6.73 -3.94
N LEU A 57 2.57 6.31 -2.86
CA LEU A 57 1.84 5.04 -2.80
C LEU A 57 0.73 5.00 -3.86
N LYS A 58 -0.07 6.07 -3.98
CA LYS A 58 -1.10 6.22 -5.04
C LYS A 58 -0.50 6.09 -6.44
N ARG A 59 0.60 6.80 -6.73
CA ARG A 59 1.26 6.74 -8.05
C ARG A 59 1.82 5.35 -8.39
N ARG A 60 2.33 4.61 -7.41
CA ARG A 60 2.92 3.28 -7.63
C ARG A 60 1.89 2.16 -7.76
N GLY A 61 0.63 2.44 -7.43
CA GLY A 61 -0.42 1.44 -7.34
C GLY A 61 -0.30 0.62 -6.06
N TRP A 62 -1.40 0.53 -5.32
CA TRP A 62 -1.45 -0.21 -4.07
C TRP A 62 -2.74 -0.99 -3.94
N SER A 63 -2.76 -1.98 -3.05
CA SER A 63 -3.93 -2.82 -2.79
C SER A 63 -4.02 -3.22 -1.32
N HIS A 64 -5.22 -3.55 -0.85
CA HIS A 64 -5.44 -4.12 0.49
C HIS A 64 -4.95 -5.57 0.61
N ARG A 65 -4.88 -6.28 -0.52
CA ARG A 65 -4.50 -7.69 -0.57
C ARG A 65 -3.18 -7.84 -1.30
N ARG A 66 -2.39 -8.84 -0.91
CA ARG A 66 -1.26 -9.26 -1.71
C ARG A 66 -1.80 -9.81 -3.04
N ALA A 67 -1.21 -9.42 -4.16
CA ALA A 67 -1.48 -10.10 -5.43
C ALA A 67 -1.04 -11.57 -5.29
N SER A 68 -1.94 -12.49 -5.62
CA SER A 68 -1.71 -13.95 -5.65
C SER A 68 -0.82 -14.35 -6.80
#